data_AF-A0A950Q2Y0-F1
#
_entry.id   AF-A0A950Q2Y0-F1
#
_cell.length_a   1.000
_cell.length_b   1.000
_cell.length_c   1.000
_cell.angle_alpha   90.00
_cell.angle_beta   90.00
_cell.angle_gamma   90.00
#
_symmetry.space_group_name_H-M   'P 1'
#
loop_
_entity.id
_entity.type
_entity.pdbx_description
1 polymer ?
#
loop_
_entity_poly.entity_id
_entity_poly.type
_entity_poly.pdbx_seq_one_letter_code
_entity_poly.pdbx_strand_id
1 'polypeptide(L)'
;MKKLAVLGAALLVGIGLTLAVGPSAFGTTVQVHCPASPPNDLQTALNNATSGETIDISGTCYGHFSVPSGITNLTLVGGATLDGQNSGRVLTIPSGDSVTVRNLTIQHGSAADGGGIQNNGTLTLIASTVTNNTSSTSAGGVANEGGTLTVHASTISSNHAQDGGLGGGIINDNGGTTTVNDSTISRNTATFGGGGLG
;
A
#
# COMPACT_ATOMS: atom_id res chain seq x y z
N MET A 1 42.38 -29.96 63.26
CA MET A 1 43.07 -28.77 62.69
C MET A 1 44.02 -29.21 61.59
N LYS A 2 43.66 -28.99 60.31
CA LYS A 2 44.58 -28.71 59.18
C LYS A 2 43.75 -28.48 57.90
N LYS A 3 43.58 -27.19 57.62
CA LYS A 3 43.32 -26.42 56.38
C LYS A 3 42.64 -27.08 55.16
N LEU A 4 41.49 -26.49 54.84
CA LEU A 4 40.93 -26.11 53.53
C LEU A 4 41.92 -26.05 52.34
N ALA A 5 41.51 -26.66 51.22
CA ALA A 5 41.79 -26.16 49.88
C ALA A 5 40.58 -26.50 48.98
N VAL A 6 39.91 -25.45 48.52
CA VAL A 6 38.84 -25.47 47.51
C VAL A 6 39.50 -25.40 46.14
N LEU A 7 39.08 -26.22 45.18
CA LEU A 7 39.10 -25.84 43.76
C LEU A 7 37.92 -26.53 43.05
N GLY A 8 36.91 -25.73 42.75
CA GLY A 8 35.85 -26.09 41.81
C GLY A 8 36.34 -25.88 40.38
N ALA A 9 35.87 -26.73 39.47
CA ALA A 9 35.89 -26.45 38.03
C ALA A 9 34.48 -26.69 37.51
N ALA A 10 33.86 -25.58 37.11
CA ALA A 10 32.49 -25.48 36.65
C ALA A 10 32.30 -26.22 35.32
N LEU A 11 31.13 -26.84 35.19
CA LEU A 11 30.58 -27.37 33.97
C LEU A 11 30.44 -26.22 32.95
N LEU A 12 31.21 -26.23 31.87
CA LEU A 12 30.99 -25.38 30.71
C LEU A 12 29.75 -25.88 29.97
N VAL A 13 28.58 -25.42 30.38
CA VAL A 13 27.39 -25.48 29.52
C VAL A 13 27.57 -24.39 28.49
N GLY A 14 27.93 -24.79 27.27
CA GLY A 14 27.95 -23.90 26.12
C GLY A 14 26.57 -23.28 25.95
N ILE A 15 26.45 -21.99 26.28
CA ILE A 15 25.29 -21.18 25.93
C ILE A 15 25.38 -21.02 24.42
N GLY A 16 24.71 -21.91 23.69
CA GLY A 16 24.32 -21.63 22.32
C GLY A 16 23.43 -20.40 22.37
N LEU A 17 24.01 -19.23 22.08
CA LEU A 17 23.24 -18.04 21.79
C LEU A 17 22.57 -18.30 20.44
N THR A 18 21.45 -19.01 20.47
CA THR A 18 20.51 -18.97 19.36
C THR A 18 20.12 -17.51 19.26
N LEU A 19 20.55 -16.83 18.20
CA LEU A 19 19.86 -15.65 17.73
C LEU A 19 18.42 -16.12 17.46
N ALA A 20 17.56 -15.98 18.46
CA ALA A 20 16.14 -15.99 18.25
C ALA A 20 15.92 -14.81 17.31
N VAL A 21 15.79 -15.11 16.02
CA VAL A 21 15.12 -14.19 15.11
C VAL A 21 13.78 -13.98 15.77
N GLY A 22 13.61 -12.84 16.44
CA GLY A 22 12.39 -12.53 17.15
C GLY A 22 11.25 -12.74 16.16
N PRO A 23 10.11 -13.33 16.57
CA PRO A 23 8.96 -13.37 15.70
C PRO A 23 8.69 -11.92 15.29
N SER A 24 8.95 -11.62 14.03
CA SER A 24 8.44 -10.41 13.40
C SER A 24 6.97 -10.39 13.73
N ALA A 25 6.53 -9.28 14.33
CA ALA A 25 5.15 -9.07 14.76
C ALA A 25 4.26 -9.00 13.50
N PHE A 26 4.03 -10.15 12.89
CA PHE A 26 3.07 -10.32 11.83
C PHE A 26 1.72 -10.38 12.53
N GLY A 27 0.88 -9.37 12.30
CA GLY A 27 -0.54 -9.50 12.57
C GLY A 27 -1.11 -10.72 11.85
N THR A 28 -2.31 -11.13 12.26
CA THR A 28 -3.06 -12.20 11.61
C THR A 28 -3.07 -12.00 10.10
N THR A 29 -2.91 -13.07 9.33
CA THR A 29 -3.06 -13.01 7.87
C THR A 29 -4.47 -13.44 7.50
N VAL A 30 -5.23 -12.55 6.87
CA VAL A 30 -6.55 -12.84 6.30
C VAL A 30 -6.41 -13.06 4.80
N GLN A 31 -7.01 -14.13 4.31
CA GLN A 31 -6.98 -14.50 2.89
C GLN A 31 -8.25 -14.01 2.21
N VAL A 32 -8.10 -13.29 1.10
CA VAL A 32 -9.20 -12.82 0.25
C VAL A 32 -8.98 -13.36 -1.15
N HIS A 33 -9.97 -14.09 -1.66
CA HIS A 33 -9.99 -14.53 -3.04
C HIS A 33 -11.07 -13.78 -3.81
N CYS A 34 -10.66 -13.01 -4.81
CA CYS A 34 -11.57 -12.25 -5.64
C CYS A 34 -11.86 -13.02 -6.94
N PRO A 35 -13.10 -13.52 -7.13
CA PRO A 35 -13.50 -14.22 -8.34
C PRO A 35 -13.63 -13.27 -9.55
N ALA A 36 -13.65 -13.84 -10.76
CA ALA A 36 -13.78 -13.10 -12.01
C ALA A 36 -15.13 -12.35 -12.19
N SER A 37 -16.10 -12.59 -11.30
CA SER A 37 -17.40 -11.91 -11.26
C SER A 37 -17.78 -11.61 -9.81
N PRO A 38 -18.39 -10.45 -9.50
CA PRO A 38 -18.86 -10.13 -8.15
C PRO A 38 -19.76 -11.21 -7.53
N PRO A 39 -19.82 -11.30 -6.19
CA PRO A 39 -19.20 -10.40 -5.20
C PRO A 39 -17.71 -10.69 -4.97
N ASN A 40 -16.96 -9.67 -4.55
CA ASN A 40 -15.65 -9.85 -3.92
C ASN A 40 -15.72 -9.48 -2.44
N ASP A 41 -14.95 -10.19 -1.63
CA ASP A 41 -14.98 -10.06 -0.16
C ASP A 41 -13.96 -9.05 0.37
N LEU A 42 -13.29 -8.29 -0.51
CA LEU A 42 -12.20 -7.41 -0.10
C LEU A 42 -12.68 -6.26 0.80
N GLN A 43 -13.78 -5.58 0.46
CA GLN A 43 -14.28 -4.51 1.34
C GLN A 43 -14.74 -5.07 2.69
N THR A 44 -15.32 -6.27 2.72
CA THR A 44 -15.69 -6.94 3.97
C THR A 44 -14.46 -7.25 4.83
N ALA A 45 -13.37 -7.73 4.22
CA ALA A 45 -12.11 -7.94 4.91
C ALA A 45 -11.50 -6.61 5.43
N LEU A 46 -11.53 -5.55 4.62
CA LEU A 46 -11.08 -4.22 5.04
C LEU A 46 -11.89 -3.69 6.23
N ASN A 47 -13.22 -3.83 6.21
CA ASN A 47 -14.09 -3.38 7.30
C ASN A 47 -13.80 -4.09 8.64
N ASN A 48 -13.33 -5.33 8.59
CA ASN A 48 -12.98 -6.12 9.76
C ASN A 48 -11.49 -6.04 10.12
N ALA A 49 -10.69 -5.33 9.32
CA ALA A 49 -9.25 -5.26 9.50
C ALA A 49 -8.90 -4.57 10.83
N THR A 50 -7.77 -4.97 11.39
CA THR A 50 -7.20 -4.45 12.61
C THR A 50 -5.79 -3.91 12.36
N SER A 51 -5.28 -3.10 13.29
CA SER A 51 -3.94 -2.52 13.14
C SER A 51 -2.86 -3.62 13.15
N GLY A 52 -1.92 -3.55 12.21
CA GLY A 52 -0.85 -4.54 12.02
C GLY A 52 -1.25 -5.77 11.20
N GLU A 53 -2.51 -5.88 10.78
CA GLU A 53 -3.02 -7.02 10.01
C GLU A 53 -2.45 -7.09 8.59
N THR A 54 -2.35 -8.31 8.07
CA THR A 54 -2.02 -8.54 6.65
C THR A 54 -3.21 -9.17 5.95
N ILE A 55 -3.67 -8.56 4.86
CA ILE A 55 -4.67 -9.12 3.95
C ILE A 55 -3.94 -9.57 2.68
N ASP A 56 -3.97 -10.88 2.44
CA ASP A 56 -3.40 -11.53 1.27
C ASP A 56 -4.51 -11.77 0.24
N ILE A 57 -4.40 -11.08 -0.89
CA ILE A 57 -5.45 -10.90 -1.88
C ILE A 57 -5.01 -11.57 -3.17
N SER A 58 -5.87 -12.44 -3.70
CA SER A 58 -5.66 -13.13 -4.97
C SER A 58 -6.80 -12.87 -5.96
N GLY A 59 -6.51 -12.97 -7.26
CA GLY A 59 -7.50 -12.78 -8.33
C GLY A 59 -7.73 -11.31 -8.71
N THR A 60 -8.94 -10.99 -9.16
CA THR A 60 -9.31 -9.62 -9.58
C THR A 60 -10.49 -9.14 -8.76
N CYS A 61 -10.26 -8.15 -7.90
CA CYS A 61 -11.28 -7.52 -7.07
C CYS A 61 -11.88 -6.32 -7.82
N TYR A 62 -13.12 -6.47 -8.29
CA TYR A 62 -13.83 -5.40 -8.97
C TYR A 62 -14.55 -4.47 -8.00
N GLY A 63 -14.19 -3.19 -7.96
CA GLY A 63 -14.92 -2.21 -7.15
C GLY A 63 -14.05 -1.09 -6.61
N HIS A 64 -14.56 -0.48 -5.54
CA HIS A 64 -13.99 0.68 -4.89
C HIS A 64 -13.77 0.34 -3.42
N PHE A 65 -12.53 0.45 -2.97
CA PHE A 65 -12.11 -0.02 -1.66
C PHE A 65 -11.69 1.15 -0.78
N SER A 66 -12.18 1.18 0.45
CA SER A 66 -11.76 2.16 1.45
C SER A 66 -11.25 1.43 2.68
N VAL A 67 -10.08 1.84 3.14
CA VAL A 67 -9.60 1.45 4.46
C VAL A 67 -10.49 2.13 5.52
N PRO A 68 -10.91 1.44 6.59
CA PRO A 68 -11.66 2.08 7.65
C PRO A 68 -10.75 2.98 8.49
N SER A 69 -11.34 4.00 9.11
CA SER A 69 -10.60 4.93 9.97
C SER A 69 -10.06 4.28 11.23
N GLY A 70 -8.87 4.68 11.66
CA GLY A 70 -8.21 4.22 12.88
C GLY A 70 -7.32 2.98 12.69
N ILE A 71 -6.93 2.69 11.44
CA ILE A 71 -6.08 1.55 11.11
C ILE A 71 -4.63 2.00 10.95
N THR A 72 -3.75 1.40 11.75
CA THR A 72 -2.31 1.60 11.65
C THR A 72 -1.62 0.33 11.18
N ASN A 73 -0.68 0.45 10.26
CA ASN A 73 0.18 -0.64 9.76
C ASN A 73 -0.58 -1.81 9.11
N LEU A 74 -1.64 -1.53 8.34
CA LEU A 74 -2.30 -2.55 7.52
C LEU A 74 -1.46 -2.89 6.29
N THR A 75 -1.35 -4.16 5.96
CA THR A 75 -0.61 -4.63 4.77
C THR A 75 -1.53 -5.35 3.80
N LEU A 76 -1.61 -4.87 2.56
CA LEU A 76 -2.32 -5.51 1.45
C LEU A 76 -1.30 -6.14 0.49
N VAL A 77 -1.40 -7.45 0.26
CA VAL A 77 -0.45 -8.25 -0.55
C VAL A 77 -1.17 -9.23 -1.47
N GLY A 78 -0.43 -10.01 -2.26
CA GLY A 78 -0.93 -11.27 -2.84
C GLY A 78 -0.98 -11.36 -4.37
N GLY A 79 -0.54 -10.33 -5.10
CA GLY A 79 -0.51 -10.38 -6.56
C GLY A 79 -1.83 -10.02 -7.25
N ALA A 80 -2.88 -9.71 -6.48
CA ALA A 80 -4.19 -9.39 -7.05
C ALA A 80 -4.21 -8.09 -7.87
N THR A 81 -5.24 -8.00 -8.71
CA THR A 81 -5.66 -6.77 -9.37
C THR A 81 -6.86 -6.17 -8.65
N LEU A 82 -6.78 -4.91 -8.28
CA LEU A 82 -7.91 -4.09 -7.85
C LEU A 82 -8.34 -3.27 -9.06
N ASP A 83 -9.56 -3.50 -9.55
CA ASP A 83 -10.07 -2.93 -10.80
C ASP A 83 -11.33 -2.10 -10.55
N GLY A 84 -11.27 -0.80 -10.87
CA GLY A 84 -12.38 0.14 -10.70
C GLY A 84 -13.45 0.07 -11.80
N GLN A 85 -13.27 -0.75 -12.84
CA GLN A 85 -14.21 -0.91 -13.96
C GLN A 85 -14.55 0.41 -14.69
N ASN A 86 -13.57 1.30 -14.81
CA ASN A 86 -13.68 2.66 -15.35
C ASN A 86 -14.70 3.51 -14.58
N SER A 87 -14.88 3.23 -13.29
CA SER A 87 -15.77 3.95 -12.40
C SER A 87 -15.10 4.15 -11.05
N GLY A 88 -15.54 5.17 -10.32
CA GLY A 88 -15.14 5.44 -8.94
C GLY A 88 -13.63 5.45 -8.69
N ARG A 89 -13.27 5.50 -7.41
CA ARG A 89 -11.88 5.41 -6.98
C ARG A 89 -11.56 3.99 -6.61
N VAL A 90 -10.40 3.45 -7.01
CA VAL A 90 -10.09 2.05 -6.68
C VAL A 90 -9.74 1.89 -5.20
N LEU A 91 -8.89 2.75 -4.65
CA LEU A 91 -8.45 2.66 -3.26
C LEU A 91 -8.41 4.03 -2.57
N THR A 92 -8.96 4.10 -1.36
CA THR A 92 -8.93 5.29 -0.51
C THR A 92 -8.24 4.97 0.80
N ILE A 93 -7.21 5.76 1.15
CA ILE A 93 -6.53 5.76 2.44
C ILE A 93 -6.94 7.01 3.22
N PRO A 94 -7.81 6.90 4.24
CA PRO A 94 -8.24 8.04 5.02
C PRO A 94 -7.12 8.64 5.88
N SER A 95 -7.36 9.84 6.39
CA SER A 95 -6.40 10.53 7.23
C SER A 95 -6.24 9.85 8.58
N GLY A 96 -5.00 9.76 9.08
CA GLY A 96 -4.65 9.05 10.30
C GLY A 96 -4.36 7.56 10.11
N ASP A 97 -4.67 7.00 8.94
CA ASP A 97 -4.44 5.58 8.65
C ASP A 97 -3.07 5.33 8.00
N SER A 98 -2.51 4.14 8.19
CA SER A 98 -1.24 3.74 7.53
C SER A 98 -1.30 2.36 6.90
N VAL A 99 -0.96 2.31 5.61
CA VAL A 99 -1.19 1.17 4.73
C VAL A 99 0.02 0.91 3.84
N THR A 100 0.41 -0.37 3.77
CA THR A 100 1.40 -0.87 2.79
C THR A 100 0.68 -1.69 1.73
N VAL A 101 0.84 -1.33 0.46
CA VAL A 101 0.31 -2.05 -0.70
C VAL A 101 1.49 -2.66 -1.45
N ARG A 102 1.58 -3.99 -1.45
CA ARG A 102 2.74 -4.69 -2.00
C ARG A 102 2.36 -5.77 -3.01
N ASN A 103 3.03 -5.77 -4.15
CA ASN A 103 2.76 -6.71 -5.25
C ASN A 103 1.30 -6.68 -5.71
N LEU A 104 0.66 -5.50 -5.79
CA LEU A 104 -0.71 -5.37 -6.28
C LEU A 104 -0.76 -4.51 -7.54
N THR A 105 -1.77 -4.77 -8.37
CA THR A 105 -2.10 -3.91 -9.52
C THR A 105 -3.37 -3.13 -9.21
N ILE A 106 -3.37 -1.83 -9.45
CA ILE A 106 -4.50 -0.92 -9.22
C ILE A 106 -4.82 -0.24 -10.54
N GLN A 107 -6.00 -0.50 -11.09
CA GLN A 107 -6.32 -0.09 -12.45
C GLN A 107 -7.79 0.28 -12.69
N HIS A 108 -8.00 0.97 -13.81
CA HIS A 108 -9.33 1.35 -14.31
C HIS A 108 -10.19 2.07 -13.27
N GLY A 109 -9.59 2.84 -12.36
CA GLY A 109 -10.32 3.83 -11.58
C GLY A 109 -10.69 5.05 -12.41
N SER A 110 -11.83 5.66 -12.11
CA SER A 110 -12.29 6.92 -12.71
C SER A 110 -12.99 7.79 -11.65
N ALA A 111 -12.26 8.75 -11.09
CA ALA A 111 -12.77 9.63 -10.02
C ALA A 111 -12.46 11.12 -10.30
N ALA A 112 -12.94 12.03 -9.46
CA ALA A 112 -12.62 13.45 -9.60
C ALA A 112 -11.11 13.69 -9.43
N ASP A 113 -10.56 13.19 -8.34
CA ASP A 113 -9.13 13.18 -8.08
C ASP A 113 -8.66 11.75 -7.88
N GLY A 114 -7.38 11.46 -8.09
CA GLY A 114 -6.76 10.19 -7.71
C GLY A 114 -7.55 8.98 -8.18
N GLY A 115 -7.75 8.83 -9.50
CA GLY A 115 -8.59 7.79 -10.08
C GLY A 115 -8.28 6.39 -9.54
N GLY A 116 -6.99 6.05 -9.50
CA GLY A 116 -6.52 4.84 -8.85
C GLY A 116 -6.62 4.96 -7.33
N ILE A 117 -5.89 5.93 -6.75
CA ILE A 117 -5.71 6.02 -5.31
C ILE A 117 -5.90 7.45 -4.79
N GLN A 118 -6.63 7.61 -3.69
CA GLN A 118 -6.50 8.78 -2.80
C GLN A 118 -5.72 8.40 -1.57
N ASN A 119 -4.72 9.21 -1.24
CA ASN A 119 -4.00 9.12 0.01
C ASN A 119 -4.12 10.41 0.81
N ASN A 120 -4.90 10.34 1.89
CA ASN A 120 -4.99 11.38 2.90
C ASN A 120 -4.27 10.97 4.21
N GLY A 121 -3.77 9.73 4.26
CA GLY A 121 -3.04 9.13 5.37
C GLY A 121 -1.59 8.82 4.99
N THR A 122 -1.09 7.66 5.40
CA THR A 122 0.25 7.18 5.04
C THR A 122 0.15 5.96 4.13
N LEU A 123 0.65 6.07 2.91
CA LEU A 123 0.66 4.99 1.93
C LEU A 123 2.08 4.64 1.51
N THR A 124 2.42 3.35 1.57
CA THR A 124 3.63 2.81 0.97
C THR A 124 3.28 1.83 -0.15
N LEU A 125 3.67 2.14 -1.39
CA LEU A 125 3.60 1.24 -2.53
C LEU A 125 4.94 0.51 -2.70
N ILE A 126 4.93 -0.82 -2.71
CA ILE A 126 6.13 -1.65 -2.87
C ILE A 126 5.92 -2.68 -3.98
N ALA A 127 6.74 -2.66 -5.02
CA ALA A 127 6.62 -3.62 -6.13
C ALA A 127 5.19 -3.70 -6.71
N SER A 128 4.48 -2.57 -6.68
CA SER A 128 3.07 -2.46 -7.10
C SER A 128 2.96 -1.68 -8.40
N THR A 129 1.85 -1.85 -9.09
CA THR A 129 1.55 -1.15 -10.35
C THR A 129 0.27 -0.33 -10.21
N VAL A 130 0.32 0.96 -10.52
CA VAL A 130 -0.86 1.84 -10.64
C VAL A 130 -0.98 2.25 -12.09
N THR A 131 -1.98 1.74 -12.80
CA THR A 131 -2.04 1.90 -14.27
C THR A 131 -3.44 2.06 -14.83
N ASN A 132 -3.56 2.76 -15.97
CA ASN A 132 -4.83 2.92 -16.69
C ASN A 132 -5.95 3.51 -15.83
N ASN A 133 -5.60 4.37 -14.88
CA ASN A 133 -6.56 5.10 -14.08
C ASN A 133 -6.77 6.50 -14.64
N THR A 134 -7.98 7.00 -14.53
CA THR A 134 -8.40 8.29 -15.07
C THR A 134 -8.94 9.19 -13.97
N SER A 135 -8.74 10.49 -14.08
CA SER A 135 -9.45 11.46 -13.25
C SER A 135 -10.01 12.63 -14.05
N SER A 136 -11.09 13.25 -13.56
CA SER A 136 -11.67 14.44 -14.20
C SER A 136 -11.04 15.76 -13.75
N THR A 137 -10.35 15.75 -12.60
CA THR A 137 -9.74 16.93 -11.98
C THR A 137 -8.24 16.73 -11.83
N SER A 138 -7.70 15.97 -10.87
CA SER A 138 -6.24 15.82 -10.73
C SER A 138 -5.82 14.39 -10.50
N ALA A 139 -4.58 14.04 -10.87
CA ALA A 139 -4.02 12.70 -10.68
C ALA A 139 -4.87 11.53 -11.18
N GLY A 140 -4.64 11.10 -12.41
CA GLY A 140 -5.20 9.84 -12.88
C GLY A 140 -4.78 8.67 -11.98
N GLY A 141 -3.51 8.62 -11.59
CA GLY A 141 -2.94 7.55 -10.77
C GLY A 141 -3.20 7.72 -9.28
N VAL A 142 -2.41 8.59 -8.62
CA VAL A 142 -2.41 8.75 -7.15
C VAL A 142 -2.55 10.22 -6.77
N ALA A 143 -3.61 10.57 -6.07
CA ALA A 143 -3.70 11.86 -5.39
C ALA A 143 -3.20 11.73 -3.95
N ASN A 144 -2.13 12.44 -3.62
CA ASN A 144 -1.61 12.55 -2.25
C ASN A 144 -2.00 13.91 -1.66
N GLU A 145 -3.08 13.96 -0.89
CA GLU A 145 -3.69 15.20 -0.37
C GLU A 145 -3.49 15.28 1.15
N GLY A 146 -2.47 16.02 1.58
CA GLY A 146 -2.10 16.11 3.01
C GLY A 146 -1.56 14.82 3.61
N GLY A 147 -1.40 13.76 2.81
CA GLY A 147 -0.85 12.46 3.20
C GLY A 147 0.66 12.33 2.99
N THR A 148 1.20 11.19 3.41
CA THR A 148 2.58 10.75 3.10
C THR A 148 2.53 9.56 2.16
N LEU A 149 3.12 9.71 0.98
CA LEU A 149 3.24 8.69 -0.04
C LEU A 149 4.71 8.26 -0.22
N THR A 150 4.98 6.97 -0.10
CA THR A 150 6.26 6.37 -0.50
C THR A 150 6.01 5.40 -1.64
N VAL A 151 6.73 5.57 -2.75
CA VAL A 151 6.70 4.69 -3.92
C VAL A 151 8.06 4.03 -4.06
N HIS A 152 8.13 2.72 -3.87
CA HIS A 152 9.37 1.96 -3.92
C HIS A 152 9.25 0.75 -4.85
N ALA A 153 10.25 0.55 -5.72
CA ALA A 153 10.28 -0.57 -6.67
C ALA A 153 9.00 -0.73 -7.51
N SER A 154 8.24 0.35 -7.72
CA SER A 154 6.87 0.32 -8.22
C SER A 154 6.75 1.01 -9.58
N THR A 155 5.64 0.77 -10.28
CA THR A 155 5.34 1.41 -11.57
C THR A 155 4.05 2.20 -11.48
N ILE A 156 4.10 3.49 -11.85
CA ILE A 156 2.92 4.34 -12.01
C ILE A 156 2.89 4.78 -13.47
N SER A 157 2.00 4.20 -14.26
CA SER A 157 2.03 4.38 -15.70
C SER A 157 0.69 4.47 -16.39
N SER A 158 0.63 5.11 -17.55
CA SER A 158 -0.59 5.15 -18.38
C SER A 158 -1.81 5.70 -17.64
N ASN A 159 -1.60 6.55 -16.64
CA ASN A 159 -2.67 7.22 -15.93
C ASN A 159 -2.94 8.60 -16.55
N HIS A 160 -4.21 9.01 -16.56
CA HIS A 160 -4.66 10.17 -17.31
C HIS A 160 -5.49 11.12 -16.43
N ALA A 161 -5.08 12.37 -16.29
CA ALA A 161 -5.95 13.43 -15.82
C ALA A 161 -6.60 14.12 -17.03
N GLN A 162 -7.93 14.07 -17.12
CA GLN A 162 -8.74 14.63 -18.20
C GLN A 162 -8.75 16.16 -18.18
N ASP A 163 -9.47 16.75 -19.14
CA ASP A 163 -9.59 18.18 -19.42
C ASP A 163 -9.54 19.07 -18.17
N GLY A 164 -8.54 19.96 -18.10
CA GLY A 164 -8.35 20.85 -16.95
C GLY A 164 -7.41 20.32 -15.87
N GLY A 165 -7.03 19.05 -15.95
CA GLY A 165 -6.36 18.38 -14.86
C GLY A 165 -4.85 18.47 -14.78
N LEU A 166 -4.34 18.29 -13.56
CA LEU A 166 -2.93 18.35 -13.18
C LEU A 166 -2.37 16.96 -12.84
N GLY A 167 -1.10 16.72 -13.20
CA GLY A 167 -0.29 15.61 -12.69
C GLY A 167 -0.84 14.22 -13.00
N GLY A 168 -0.78 13.77 -14.25
CA GLY A 168 -1.46 12.53 -14.70
C GLY A 168 -1.13 11.27 -13.91
N GLY A 169 0.10 11.17 -13.38
CA GLY A 169 0.59 10.06 -12.57
C GLY A 169 0.31 10.27 -11.10
N ILE A 170 1.03 11.20 -10.47
CA ILE A 170 0.85 11.56 -9.06
C ILE A 170 0.69 13.07 -8.95
N ILE A 171 -0.21 13.51 -8.07
CA ILE A 171 -0.21 14.88 -7.58
C ILE A 171 0.06 14.88 -6.08
N ASN A 172 0.84 15.84 -5.60
CA ASN A 172 1.17 16.00 -4.20
C ASN A 172 0.72 17.39 -3.70
N ASP A 173 -0.42 17.44 -3.02
CA ASP A 173 -1.10 18.69 -2.66
C ASP A 173 -1.41 18.77 -1.15
N ASN A 174 -1.89 19.93 -0.69
CA ASN A 174 -2.32 20.19 0.69
C ASN A 174 -1.25 19.88 1.74
N GLY A 175 0.03 20.13 1.41
CA GLY A 175 1.15 19.83 2.29
C GLY A 175 1.52 18.34 2.35
N GLY A 176 1.03 17.53 1.42
CA GLY A 176 1.43 16.13 1.28
C GLY A 176 2.94 15.99 1.05
N THR A 177 3.47 14.82 1.37
CA THR A 177 4.87 14.46 1.10
C THR A 177 4.92 13.22 0.23
N THR A 178 5.66 13.28 -0.87
CA THR A 178 5.87 12.13 -1.77
C THR A 178 7.36 11.81 -1.89
N THR A 179 7.71 10.54 -1.69
CA THR A 179 9.05 10.01 -1.92
C THR A 179 8.99 8.89 -2.96
N VAL A 180 9.85 8.95 -3.98
CA VAL A 180 9.89 7.95 -5.06
C VAL A 180 11.31 7.40 -5.16
N ASN A 181 11.47 6.09 -4.97
CA ASN A 181 12.75 5.38 -5.03
C ASN A 181 12.64 4.15 -5.93
N ASP A 182 13.64 3.89 -6.77
CA ASP A 182 13.73 2.69 -7.61
C ASP A 182 12.45 2.39 -8.41
N SER A 183 11.72 3.43 -8.79
CA SER A 183 10.37 3.32 -9.35
C SER A 183 10.29 3.98 -10.71
N THR A 184 9.34 3.53 -11.52
CA THR A 184 9.09 4.08 -12.87
C THR A 184 7.79 4.87 -12.88
N ILE A 185 7.87 6.14 -13.28
CA ILE A 185 6.71 7.00 -13.52
C ILE A 185 6.73 7.39 -14.98
N SER A 186 5.85 6.82 -15.80
CA SER A 186 5.96 6.95 -17.26
C SER A 186 4.61 6.88 -17.97
N ARG A 187 4.52 7.47 -19.17
CA ARG A 187 3.31 7.42 -20.03
C ARG A 187 2.03 7.95 -19.37
N ASN A 188 2.17 8.67 -18.26
CA ASN A 188 1.08 9.38 -17.64
C ASN A 188 0.84 10.70 -18.39
N THR A 189 -0.40 11.17 -18.46
CA THR A 189 -0.76 12.35 -19.24
C THR A 189 -1.71 13.25 -18.45
N ALA A 190 -1.53 14.56 -18.57
CA ALA A 190 -2.43 15.57 -18.01
C ALA A 190 -2.50 16.76 -18.96
N THR A 191 -3.57 17.53 -18.85
CA THR A 191 -3.76 18.75 -19.65
C THR A 191 -2.81 19.85 -19.20
N PHE A 192 -2.61 19.99 -17.88
CA PHE A 192 -1.74 20.98 -17.26
C PHE A 192 -0.72 20.30 -16.33
N GLY A 193 0.43 20.94 -16.06
CA GLY A 193 1.40 20.47 -15.06
C GLY A 193 2.26 19.26 -15.43
N GLY A 194 2.09 18.69 -16.63
CA GLY A 194 2.85 17.52 -17.08
C GLY A 194 2.31 16.19 -16.53
N GLY A 195 2.75 15.09 -17.14
CA GLY A 195 2.17 13.77 -16.88
C GLY A 195 2.68 13.07 -15.62
N GLY A 196 3.89 13.37 -15.14
CA GLY A 196 4.60 12.52 -14.18
C GLY A 196 4.21 12.74 -12.72
N LEU A 197 4.85 13.74 -12.11
CA LEU A 197 4.66 14.18 -10.73
C LEU A 197 4.31 15.66 -10.78
N GLY A 198 3.16 16.04 -10.20
CA GLY A 198 2.66 17.41 -10.10
C GLY A 198 2.67 17.91 -8.67
#